data_AF-A0A4Q5X611-F1
#
_entry.id   AF-A0A4Q5X611-F1
#
_cell.length_a   1.000
_cell.length_b   1.000
_cell.length_c   1.000
_cell.angle_alpha   90.00
_cell.angle_beta   90.00
_cell.angle_gamma   90.00
#
_symmetry.space_group_name_H-M   'P 1'
#
loop_
_entity.id
_entity.type
_entity.pdbx_description
1 polymer ?
#
loop_
_entity_poly.entity_id
_entity_poly.type
_entity_poly.pdbx_seq_one_letter_code
_entity_poly.pdbx_strand_id
1 'polypeptide(L)'
;MNFSWHPEPHFAVDTGAGLSLTGWRASFRLRGNLLKGEWTPFFGAGFSYATGLGDQDVELESKGEKAKLRVLPSTFLQLAGGVNYTGREGFVFTATTGYSLLLRDQNTTYSSGSRETYDDAKAIYDGGLILSVAFGYAF
;
A
#
# COMPACT_ATOMS: atom_id res chain seq x y z
N MET A 1 4.02 5.45 8.82
CA MET A 1 3.32 6.65 9.34
C MET A 1 2.23 7.06 8.35
N ASN A 2 1.08 7.51 8.85
CA ASN A 2 -0.02 8.03 8.04
C ASN A 2 -0.49 9.37 8.64
N PHE A 3 -0.79 10.33 7.79
CA PHE A 3 -1.36 11.61 8.15
C PHE A 3 -2.65 11.79 7.33
N SER A 4 -3.68 12.34 7.97
CA SER A 4 -4.99 12.57 7.34
C SER A 4 -5.47 13.98 7.65
N TRP A 5 -5.85 14.71 6.62
CA TRP A 5 -6.42 16.05 6.71
C TRP A 5 -7.86 16.04 6.21
N HIS A 6 -8.78 16.62 6.99
CA HIS A 6 -10.21 16.67 6.67
C HIS A 6 -10.64 18.13 6.44
N PRO A 7 -10.56 18.65 5.21
CA PRO A 7 -11.03 20.02 4.94
C PRO A 7 -12.57 20.14 5.05
N GLU A 8 -13.30 19.04 4.86
CA GLU A 8 -14.76 18.95 5.00
C GLU A 8 -15.07 17.58 5.65
N PRO A 9 -16.12 17.41 6.47
CA PRO A 9 -16.43 16.12 7.10
C PRO A 9 -16.59 14.95 6.12
N HIS A 10 -17.00 15.22 4.88
CA HIS A 10 -17.19 14.23 3.83
C HIS A 10 -15.94 13.94 3.00
N PHE A 11 -14.84 14.62 3.23
CA PHE A 11 -13.66 14.53 2.41
C PHE A 11 -12.39 14.53 3.24
N ALA A 12 -11.46 13.62 2.91
CA ALA A 12 -10.15 13.58 3.52
C ALA A 12 -9.05 13.42 2.48
N VAL A 13 -7.88 13.96 2.81
CA VAL A 13 -6.63 13.76 2.10
C VAL A 13 -5.68 13.02 3.03
N ASP A 14 -5.27 11.82 2.63
CA ASP A 14 -4.28 11.04 3.36
C ASP A 14 -2.93 11.07 2.66
N THR A 15 -1.89 11.16 3.46
CA THR A 15 -0.53 10.86 3.04
C THR A 15 0.07 9.78 3.94
N GLY A 16 1.03 9.03 3.41
CA GLY A 16 1.65 7.95 4.16
C GLY A 16 3.05 7.68 3.68
N ALA A 17 3.88 7.18 4.59
CA ALA A 17 5.21 6.67 4.27
C ALA A 17 5.54 5.45 5.13
N GLY A 18 6.25 4.47 4.58
CA GLY A 18 6.66 3.27 5.29
C GLY A 18 7.58 2.36 4.49
N LEU A 19 8.01 1.27 5.10
CA LEU A 19 8.79 0.21 4.46
C LEU A 19 7.88 -0.88 3.90
N SER A 20 8.33 -1.54 2.82
CA SER A 20 7.62 -2.62 2.15
C SER A 20 8.62 -3.58 1.49
N LEU A 21 8.13 -4.71 0.97
CA LEU A 21 8.94 -5.63 0.13
C LEU A 21 9.47 -4.95 -1.16
N THR A 22 8.88 -3.82 -1.53
CA THR A 22 9.29 -2.98 -2.66
C THR A 22 10.13 -1.76 -2.24
N GLY A 23 10.71 -1.77 -1.04
CA GLY A 23 11.49 -0.65 -0.49
C GLY A 23 10.66 0.39 0.24
N TRP A 24 11.16 1.62 0.30
CA TRP A 24 10.41 2.75 0.88
C TRP A 24 9.21 3.06 0.00
N ARG A 25 8.04 3.21 0.63
CA ARG A 25 6.78 3.54 -0.04
C ARG A 25 6.24 4.84 0.51
N ALA A 26 5.89 5.76 -0.37
CA ALA A 26 5.11 6.95 -0.07
C ALA A 26 3.73 6.82 -0.74
N SER A 27 2.69 7.33 -0.11
CA SER A 27 1.32 7.26 -0.63
C SER A 27 0.57 8.56 -0.43
N PHE A 28 -0.35 8.81 -1.36
CA PHE A 28 -1.32 9.88 -1.34
C PHE A 28 -2.69 9.30 -1.67
N ARG A 29 -3.73 9.65 -0.92
CA ARG A 29 -5.09 9.15 -1.14
C ARG A 29 -6.12 10.23 -0.87
N LEU A 30 -7.14 10.27 -1.72
CA LEU A 30 -8.37 11.02 -1.48
C LEU A 30 -9.42 10.07 -0.93
N ARG A 31 -10.14 10.48 0.11
CA ARG A 31 -11.24 9.72 0.71
C ARG A 31 -12.53 10.52 0.70
N GLY A 32 -13.61 9.84 0.35
CA GLY A 32 -14.98 10.27 0.58
C GLY A 32 -15.56 9.55 1.80
N ASN A 33 -15.90 10.30 2.84
CA ASN A 33 -16.57 9.80 4.03
C ASN A 33 -18.08 9.73 3.77
N LEU A 34 -18.66 8.55 3.94
CA LEU A 34 -20.05 8.26 3.59
C LEU A 34 -21.05 8.78 4.65
N LEU A 35 -20.62 8.82 5.92
CA LEU A 35 -21.44 9.24 7.05
C LEU A 35 -20.71 10.31 7.88
N LYS A 36 -21.46 10.98 8.76
CA LYS A 36 -20.91 11.82 9.82
C LYS A 36 -21.14 11.11 11.16
N GLY A 37 -20.10 10.97 11.98
CA GLY A 37 -20.23 10.39 13.31
C GLY A 37 -18.93 9.79 13.80
N GLU A 38 -18.98 9.14 14.97
CA GLU A 38 -17.82 8.44 15.52
C GLU A 38 -17.37 7.32 14.58
N TRP A 39 -18.29 6.48 14.11
CA TRP A 39 -18.02 5.46 13.10
C TRP A 39 -18.38 5.97 11.71
N THR A 40 -17.36 6.19 10.88
CA THR A 40 -17.47 6.78 9.55
C THR A 40 -16.91 5.83 8.49
N PRO A 41 -17.78 5.13 7.74
CA PRO A 41 -17.37 4.39 6.56
C PRO A 41 -16.82 5.34 5.49
N PHE A 42 -15.83 4.89 4.73
CA PHE A 42 -15.25 5.67 3.65
C PHE A 42 -14.92 4.81 2.43
N PHE A 43 -14.81 5.48 1.28
CA PHE A 43 -14.13 4.96 0.09
C PHE A 43 -13.05 5.95 -0.33
N GLY A 44 -12.05 5.49 -1.07
CA GLY A 44 -10.97 6.35 -1.52
C GLY A 44 -10.17 5.77 -2.66
N ALA A 45 -9.51 6.67 -3.36
CA ALA A 45 -8.59 6.33 -4.43
C ALA A 45 -7.32 7.16 -4.27
N GLY A 46 -6.19 6.59 -4.67
CA GLY A 46 -4.91 7.22 -4.45
C GLY A 46 -3.79 6.60 -5.24
N PHE A 47 -2.61 7.17 -5.09
CA PHE A 47 -1.39 6.64 -5.66
C PHE A 47 -0.39 6.33 -4.57
N SER A 48 0.50 5.39 -4.87
CA SER A 48 1.66 5.17 -4.04
C SER A 48 2.87 4.89 -4.90
N TYR A 49 4.00 5.39 -4.46
CA TYR A 49 5.28 5.21 -5.11
C TYR A 49 6.19 4.40 -4.20
N ALA A 50 6.82 3.37 -4.75
CA ALA A 50 7.81 2.54 -4.06
C ALA A 50 9.18 2.75 -4.72
N THR A 51 10.24 2.88 -3.92
CA THR A 51 11.59 3.16 -4.42
C THR A 51 12.28 1.96 -5.07
N GLY A 52 11.76 0.75 -4.89
CA GLY A 52 12.54 -0.46 -5.15
C GLY A 52 13.62 -0.68 -4.09
N LEU A 53 14.49 -1.66 -4.33
CA LEU A 53 15.59 -2.05 -3.43
C LEU A 53 16.98 -1.65 -3.96
N GLY A 54 17.01 -0.73 -4.94
CA GLY A 54 18.25 -0.31 -5.59
C GLY A 54 18.88 -1.42 -6.42
N ASP A 55 20.21 -1.54 -6.37
CA ASP A 55 20.98 -2.57 -7.09
C ASP A 55 21.09 -3.90 -6.33
N GLN A 56 20.37 -4.06 -5.22
CA GLN A 56 20.35 -5.30 -4.46
C GLN A 56 19.40 -6.31 -5.08
N ASP A 57 19.92 -7.52 -5.32
CA ASP A 57 19.10 -8.66 -5.71
C ASP A 57 18.47 -9.30 -4.47
N VAL A 58 17.19 -9.63 -4.56
CA VAL A 58 16.44 -10.42 -3.58
C VAL A 58 16.46 -11.86 -4.00
N GLU A 59 16.95 -12.74 -3.11
CA GLU A 59 16.86 -14.18 -3.30
C GLU A 59 15.49 -14.69 -2.84
N LEU A 60 14.86 -15.49 -3.68
CA LEU A 60 13.55 -16.10 -3.46
C LEU A 60 13.67 -17.60 -3.67
N GLU A 61 12.88 -18.36 -2.92
CA GLU A 61 12.82 -19.81 -3.01
C GLU A 61 11.38 -20.25 -3.27
N SER A 62 11.18 -21.09 -4.28
CA SER A 62 9.89 -21.73 -4.58
C SER A 62 10.15 -23.18 -4.96
N LYS A 63 9.41 -24.11 -4.34
CA LYS A 63 9.52 -25.56 -4.60
C LYS A 63 10.95 -26.13 -4.50
N GLY A 64 11.81 -25.53 -3.67
CA GLY A 64 13.21 -25.94 -3.48
C GLY A 64 14.20 -25.38 -4.52
N GLU A 65 13.71 -24.60 -5.49
CA GLU A 65 14.56 -23.86 -6.43
C GLU A 65 14.70 -22.40 -6.03
N LYS A 66 15.85 -21.80 -6.37
CA LYS A 66 16.18 -20.42 -6.02
C LYS A 66 16.23 -19.53 -7.24
N ALA A 67 15.73 -18.31 -7.10
CA ALA A 67 15.89 -17.24 -8.08
C ALA A 67 16.29 -15.94 -7.41
N LYS A 68 17.03 -15.11 -8.14
CA LYS A 68 17.36 -13.74 -7.76
C LYS A 68 16.59 -12.80 -8.65
N LEU A 69 15.90 -11.84 -8.04
CA LEU A 69 15.24 -10.76 -8.76
C LEU A 69 15.61 -9.41 -8.20
N ARG A 70 15.55 -8.39 -9.04
CA ARG A 70 15.70 -7.00 -8.62
C ARG A 70 14.35 -6.31 -8.62
N VAL A 71 14.07 -5.60 -7.53
CA VAL A 71 12.82 -4.84 -7.39
C VAL A 71 13.05 -3.39 -7.80
N LEU A 72 12.33 -2.96 -8.82
CA LEU A 72 12.47 -1.64 -9.41
C LEU A 72 11.57 -0.60 -8.70
N PRO A 73 11.84 0.70 -8.85
CA PRO A 73 10.93 1.75 -8.40
C PRO A 73 9.59 1.74 -9.16
N SER A 74 8.44 1.74 -8.45
CA SER A 74 7.09 1.52 -9.02
C SER A 74 6.10 2.58 -8.59
N THR A 75 5.09 2.83 -9.42
CA THR A 75 3.85 3.52 -9.02
C THR A 75 2.68 2.55 -9.03
N PHE A 76 1.80 2.66 -8.04
CA PHE A 76 0.57 1.89 -7.93
C PHE A 76 -0.63 2.81 -7.77
N LEU A 77 -1.74 2.47 -8.44
CA LEU A 77 -3.07 2.99 -8.14
C LEU A 77 -3.66 2.18 -6.98
N GLN A 78 -4.27 2.86 -6.02
CA GLN A 78 -4.92 2.24 -4.87
C GLN A 78 -6.40 2.58 -4.89
N LEU A 79 -7.23 1.56 -4.74
CA LEU A 79 -8.65 1.69 -4.44
C LEU A 79 -8.86 1.11 -3.05
N ALA A 80 -9.48 1.87 -2.16
CA ALA A 80 -9.62 1.47 -0.77
C ALA A 80 -11.00 1.82 -0.23
N GLY A 81 -11.51 0.97 0.65
CA GLY A 81 -12.70 1.21 1.44
C GLY A 81 -12.43 0.81 2.88
N GLY A 82 -13.16 1.40 3.81
CA GLY A 82 -12.90 1.12 5.21
C GLY A 82 -13.84 1.83 6.15
N VAL A 83 -13.46 1.80 7.42
CA VAL A 83 -14.16 2.48 8.49
C VAL A 83 -13.16 3.22 9.38
N ASN A 84 -13.47 4.48 9.69
CA ASN A 84 -12.81 5.25 10.72
C ASN A 84 -13.67 5.28 11.97
N TYR A 85 -13.06 5.15 13.13
CA TYR A 85 -13.62 5.51 14.42
C TYR A 85 -12.89 6.74 14.95
N THR A 86 -13.63 7.78 15.33
CA THR A 86 -13.10 8.95 16.04
C THR A 86 -13.81 9.04 17.39
N GLY A 87 -13.08 8.69 18.44
CA GLY A 87 -13.58 8.66 19.81
C GLY A 87 -13.52 10.03 20.49
N ARG A 88 -14.08 10.06 21.70
CA ARG A 88 -13.94 11.22 22.60
C ARG A 88 -12.47 11.37 22.98
N GLU A 89 -12.01 12.60 23.09
CA GLU A 89 -10.59 12.94 23.31
C GLU A 89 -9.66 12.64 22.12
N GLY A 90 -10.17 12.64 20.89
CA GLY A 90 -9.31 12.67 19.69
C GLY A 90 -8.68 11.33 19.28
N PHE A 91 -8.90 10.24 20.02
CA PHE A 91 -8.44 8.92 19.58
C PHE A 91 -9.05 8.51 18.22
N VAL A 92 -8.20 8.05 17.30
CA VAL A 92 -8.62 7.59 15.97
C VAL A 92 -8.22 6.14 15.76
N PHE A 93 -9.16 5.35 15.23
CA PHE A 93 -8.92 4.01 14.71
C PHE A 93 -9.36 3.95 13.25
N THR A 94 -8.59 3.31 12.39
CA THR A 94 -8.93 3.14 10.98
C THR A 94 -8.69 1.70 10.56
N ALA A 95 -9.72 1.04 10.04
CA ALA A 95 -9.59 -0.23 9.35
C ALA A 95 -9.82 -0.01 7.86
N THR A 96 -8.90 -0.47 7.02
CA THR A 96 -8.92 -0.30 5.57
C THR A 96 -8.73 -1.64 4.87
N THR A 97 -9.56 -1.88 3.86
CA THR A 97 -9.35 -2.91 2.84
C THR A 97 -9.31 -2.29 1.45
N GLY A 98 -8.77 -3.00 0.47
CA GLY A 98 -8.72 -2.47 -0.90
C GLY A 98 -7.86 -3.30 -1.83
N TYR A 99 -7.51 -2.67 -2.95
CA TYR A 99 -6.65 -3.27 -3.96
C TYR A 99 -5.64 -2.25 -4.49
N SER A 100 -4.41 -2.71 -4.70
CA SER A 100 -3.30 -1.95 -5.27
C SER A 100 -2.99 -2.51 -6.66
N LEU A 101 -3.05 -1.67 -7.68
CA LEU A 101 -2.77 -2.02 -9.08
C LEU A 101 -1.43 -1.41 -9.48
N LEU A 102 -0.48 -2.21 -9.95
CA LEU A 102 0.74 -1.70 -10.55
C LEU A 102 0.41 -0.95 -11.86
N LEU A 103 0.95 0.26 -12.01
CA LEU A 103 0.69 1.11 -13.19
C LEU A 103 1.67 0.91 -14.33
N ARG A 104 2.61 -0.03 -14.19
CA ARG A 104 3.59 -0.40 -15.21
C ARG A 104 3.51 -1.89 -15.47
N ASP A 105 4.06 -2.31 -16.60
CA ASP A 105 3.97 -3.71 -17.02
C ASP A 105 4.70 -4.67 -16.08
N GLN A 106 5.87 -4.26 -15.54
CA GLN A 106 6.67 -5.07 -14.64
C GLN A 106 7.40 -4.20 -13.61
N ASN A 107 7.45 -4.67 -12.36
CA ASN A 107 8.24 -4.04 -11.31
C ASN A 107 9.42 -4.85 -10.78
N THR A 108 9.69 -5.98 -11.41
CA THR A 108 10.85 -6.81 -11.10
C THR A 108 11.60 -7.15 -12.38
N THR A 109 12.90 -7.37 -12.25
CA THR A 109 13.72 -7.94 -13.32
C THR A 109 14.39 -9.20 -12.80
N TYR A 110 14.38 -10.25 -13.62
CA TYR A 110 15.12 -11.47 -13.34
C TYR A 110 16.63 -11.19 -13.37
N SER A 111 17.35 -11.64 -12.35
CA SER A 111 18.80 -11.51 -12.26
C SER A 111 19.50 -12.85 -12.52
N SER A 112 19.15 -13.93 -11.80
CA SER A 112 19.73 -15.27 -11.99
C SER A 112 18.91 -16.38 -11.32
N GLY A 113 19.25 -17.65 -11.55
CA GLY A 113 18.59 -18.82 -10.94
C GLY A 113 17.44 -19.40 -11.77
N SER A 114 16.46 -20.04 -11.13
CA SER A 114 15.32 -20.65 -11.84
C SER A 114 14.36 -19.59 -12.40
N ARG A 115 13.99 -19.72 -13.68
CA ARG A 115 13.01 -18.83 -14.31
C ARG A 115 11.60 -19.12 -13.82
N GLU A 116 11.28 -20.38 -13.56
CA GLU A 116 9.98 -20.78 -13.01
C GLU A 116 9.77 -20.16 -11.63
N THR A 117 10.77 -20.26 -10.73
CA THR A 117 10.72 -19.61 -9.41
C THR A 117 10.53 -18.10 -9.51
N TYR A 118 11.17 -17.44 -10.48
CA TYR A 118 10.99 -16.02 -10.72
C TYR A 118 9.56 -15.69 -11.16
N ASP A 119 9.03 -16.45 -12.13
CA ASP A 119 7.69 -16.21 -12.67
C ASP A 119 6.59 -16.50 -11.63
N ASP A 120 6.81 -17.47 -10.73
CA ASP A 120 5.93 -17.75 -9.59
C ASP A 120 5.92 -16.58 -8.58
N ALA A 121 7.10 -16.01 -8.28
CA ALA A 121 7.23 -15.04 -7.19
C ALA A 121 7.01 -13.57 -7.61
N LYS A 122 7.22 -13.23 -8.89
CA LYS A 122 7.09 -11.83 -9.37
C LYS A 122 5.70 -11.25 -9.13
N ALA A 123 4.65 -12.08 -9.17
CA ALA A 123 3.27 -11.65 -8.98
C ALA A 123 3.01 -11.04 -7.59
N ILE A 124 3.81 -11.39 -6.58
CA ILE A 124 3.74 -10.81 -5.22
C ILE A 124 4.06 -9.31 -5.24
N TYR A 125 4.83 -8.87 -6.23
CA TYR A 125 5.26 -7.48 -6.38
C TYR A 125 4.28 -6.65 -7.21
N ASP A 126 3.46 -7.25 -8.07
CA ASP A 126 2.57 -6.54 -9.03
C ASP A 126 1.38 -5.80 -8.39
N GLY A 127 1.27 -5.87 -7.06
CA GLY A 127 0.16 -5.30 -6.30
C GLY A 127 -0.68 -6.40 -5.66
N GLY A 128 -1.90 -6.05 -5.26
CA GLY A 128 -2.79 -7.00 -4.57
C GLY A 128 -3.63 -6.36 -3.49
N LEU A 129 -4.14 -7.21 -2.59
CA LEU A 129 -5.02 -6.80 -1.51
C LEU A 129 -4.31 -5.86 -0.54
N ILE A 130 -5.00 -4.78 -0.19
CA ILE A 130 -4.62 -3.88 0.89
C ILE A 130 -5.41 -4.32 2.11
N LEU A 131 -4.73 -4.63 3.21
CA LEU A 131 -5.33 -4.81 4.53
C LEU A 131 -4.54 -3.97 5.51
N SER A 132 -5.21 -3.10 6.26
CA SER A 132 -4.54 -2.22 7.20
C SER A 132 -5.43 -1.89 8.38
N VAL A 133 -4.80 -1.85 9.56
CA VAL A 133 -5.36 -1.29 10.78
C VAL A 133 -4.39 -0.22 11.27
N ALA A 134 -4.90 0.96 11.59
CA ALA A 134 -4.12 2.07 12.11
C ALA A 134 -4.80 2.67 13.35
N PHE A 135 -3.96 3.16 14.26
CA PHE A 135 -4.36 3.91 15.44
C PHE A 135 -3.65 5.25 15.42
N GLY A 136 -4.30 6.30 15.91
CA GLY A 136 -3.77 7.64 15.89
C GLY A 136 -4.54 8.59 16.80
N TYR A 137 -4.26 9.88 16.62
CA TYR A 137 -4.87 10.94 17.37
C TYR A 137 -5.21 12.12 16.43
N ALA A 138 -6.38 12.70 16.61
CA ALA A 138 -6.86 13.89 15.92
C ALA A 138 -6.63 15.11 16.79
N PHE A 139 -6.11 16.19 16.19
CA PHE A 139 -5.80 17.46 16.83
C PHE A 139 -6.57 18.58 16.15
#